data_AF-A0A8W8LEL3-F1
#
_entry.id   AF-A0A8W8LEL3-F1
#
_cell.length_a   1.000
_cell.length_b   1.000
_cell.length_c   1.000
_cell.angle_alpha   90.00
_cell.angle_beta   90.00
_cell.angle_gamma   90.00
#
_symmetry.space_group_name_H-M   'P 1'
#
loop_
_entity.id
_entity.type
_entity.pdbx_description
1 polymer ?
#
loop_
_entity_poly.entity_id
_entity_poly.type
_entity_poly.pdbx_seq_one_letter_code
_entity_poly.pdbx_strand_id
1 'polypeptide(L)'
;MTTIMSGFNTSCSRSVKIHVKVPKKLIEQINNSQSTLNTNLNTCMKNYEKVETELNNSKMELQEILRRFYNDLERQKNETKAHVTRNRDMMWHIHSLIFLGIGEVFVTFVCGYICVVIKINALKRHLGNDGLSLKPNDMVTKQINSYQKVKGAGSLTRSLAVICFNETRIAFYRDLMGDITSGMETEYHRVSKKEDILHINSKIVVIFVERNDRHIILESEHEIGDLKVSCVRYIQQNGGHVIVVYCGHKESDNMGDLLCSPSLTSADRHRELRALKDDSCFLSIHKTFSQTQKNHLKTKLKKYIDSK
;
A
#
# COMPACT_ATOMS: atom_id res chain seq x y z
N MET A 1 0.01 57.09 51.16
CA MET A 1 -0.49 57.72 49.92
C MET A 1 -2.00 57.81 50.05
N THR A 2 -2.51 59.03 50.11
CA THR A 2 -3.86 59.38 50.55
C THR A 2 -4.79 59.41 49.35
N THR A 3 -5.87 58.62 49.34
CA THR A 3 -6.98 58.82 48.39
C THR A 3 -8.18 59.33 49.16
N ILE A 4 -8.45 60.61 48.99
CA ILE A 4 -9.65 61.30 49.46
C ILE A 4 -10.66 61.19 48.31
N MET A 5 -11.81 60.57 48.56
CA MET A 5 -13.03 60.86 47.78
C MET A 5 -13.94 61.74 48.62
N SER A 6 -14.38 62.82 47.98
CA SER A 6 -15.17 63.92 48.52
C SER A 6 -16.67 63.62 48.50
N GLY A 7 -17.38 64.26 49.44
CA GLY A 7 -18.79 64.62 49.29
C GLY A 7 -19.74 63.89 50.24
N PHE A 8 -20.07 64.51 51.37
CA PHE A 8 -21.36 65.20 51.57
C PHE A 8 -21.36 65.83 52.96
N ASN A 9 -21.88 67.05 53.00
CA ASN A 9 -21.83 67.93 54.15
C ASN A 9 -23.08 67.74 55.01
N THR A 10 -22.91 68.06 56.29
CA THR A 10 -23.91 68.40 57.32
C THR A 10 -24.54 67.33 58.21
N SER A 11 -24.31 67.59 59.50
CA SER A 11 -25.13 67.32 60.68
C SER A 11 -24.80 66.10 61.56
N CYS A 12 -24.38 66.44 62.78
CA CYS A 12 -24.26 65.60 63.97
C CYS A 12 -22.98 64.75 64.12
N SER A 13 -21.81 65.41 64.20
CA SER A 13 -20.57 64.78 64.70
C SER A 13 -20.62 64.54 66.21
N ARG A 14 -21.34 63.49 66.64
CA ARG A 14 -20.89 62.71 67.80
C ARG A 14 -19.73 61.86 67.31
N SER A 15 -18.50 62.33 67.55
CA SER A 15 -17.30 61.52 67.40
C SER A 15 -17.30 60.41 68.44
N VAL A 16 -18.02 59.32 68.16
CA VAL A 16 -17.79 58.06 68.85
C VAL A 16 -16.44 57.55 68.36
N LYS A 17 -15.37 57.87 69.09
CA LYS A 17 -14.12 57.10 69.02
C LYS A 17 -14.45 55.70 69.52
N ILE A 18 -14.92 54.83 68.61
CA ILE A 18 -14.98 53.41 68.88
C ILE A 18 -13.53 52.94 68.90
N HIS A 19 -12.92 52.93 70.08
CA HIS A 19 -11.72 52.14 70.31
C HIS A 19 -12.13 50.67 70.26
N VAL A 20 -12.16 50.10 69.05
CA VAL A 20 -12.25 48.65 68.87
C VAL A 20 -10.95 48.07 69.42
N LYS A 21 -10.96 47.64 70.68
CA LYS A 21 -9.91 46.77 71.22
C LYS A 21 -10.02 45.45 70.49
N VAL A 22 -9.28 45.32 69.39
CA VAL A 22 -9.11 44.02 68.71
C VAL A 22 -8.55 43.04 69.76
N PRO A 23 -9.22 41.90 70.00
CA PRO A 23 -8.74 40.94 70.98
C PRO A 23 -7.34 40.46 70.61
N LYS A 24 -6.39 40.49 71.56
CA LYS A 24 -5.00 40.04 71.32
C LYS A 24 -4.93 38.64 70.70
N LYS A 25 -5.85 37.76 71.11
CA LYS A 25 -6.00 36.39 70.59
C LYS A 25 -6.32 36.34 69.09
N LEU A 26 -7.09 37.31 68.57
CA LEU A 26 -7.41 37.41 67.15
C LEU A 26 -6.18 37.85 66.34
N ILE A 27 -5.40 38.80 66.86
CA ILE A 27 -4.15 39.26 66.24
C ILE A 27 -3.14 38.10 66.16
N GLU A 28 -3.01 37.32 67.23
CA GLU A 28 -2.14 36.14 67.26
C GLU A 28 -2.57 35.06 66.25
N GLN A 29 -3.88 34.79 66.13
CA GLN A 29 -4.42 33.87 65.11
C GLN A 29 -4.16 34.35 63.68
N ILE A 30 -4.30 35.65 63.42
CA ILE A 30 -4.00 36.24 62.11
C ILE A 30 -2.51 36.10 61.80
N ASN A 31 -1.63 36.43 62.73
CA ASN A 31 -0.18 36.31 62.54
C ASN A 31 0.26 34.86 62.30
N ASN A 32 -0.31 33.90 63.04
CA ASN A 32 -0.03 32.48 62.84
C ASN A 32 -0.51 32.01 61.48
N SER A 33 -1.73 32.39 61.08
CA SER A 33 -2.28 32.04 59.76
C SER A 33 -1.47 32.64 58.62
N GLN A 34 -1.01 33.89 58.77
CA GLN A 34 -0.15 34.55 57.80
C GLN A 34 1.23 33.88 57.70
N SER A 35 1.80 33.45 58.83
CA SER A 35 3.04 32.68 58.85
C SER A 35 2.90 31.34 58.11
N THR A 36 1.84 30.57 58.42
CA THR A 36 1.54 29.31 57.71
C THR A 36 1.33 29.53 56.22
N LEU A 37 0.59 30.57 55.83
CA LEU A 37 0.36 30.91 54.44
C LEU A 37 1.68 31.20 53.72
N ASN A 38 2.58 31.98 54.33
CA ASN A 38 3.89 32.29 53.76
C ASN A 38 4.77 31.05 53.61
N THR A 39 4.77 30.14 54.59
CA THR A 39 5.49 28.87 54.47
C THR A 39 4.96 28.01 53.33
N ASN A 40 3.63 27.91 53.21
CA ASN A 40 2.99 27.15 52.13
C ASN A 40 3.27 27.77 50.76
N LEU A 41 3.22 29.11 50.64
CA LEU A 41 3.55 29.83 49.42
C LEU A 41 5.01 29.57 49.01
N ASN A 42 5.96 29.67 49.94
CA ASN A 42 7.37 29.40 49.67
C ASN A 42 7.61 27.95 49.25
N THR A 43 6.86 27.00 49.82
CA THR A 43 6.94 25.59 49.44
C THR A 43 6.39 25.37 48.03
N CYS A 44 5.26 26.01 47.71
CA CYS A 44 4.67 25.98 46.37
C CYS A 44 5.64 26.55 45.32
N MET A 45 6.27 27.69 45.60
CA MET A 45 7.26 28.30 44.71
C MET A 45 8.46 27.37 44.44
N LYS A 46 9.02 26.74 45.47
CA LYS A 46 10.13 25.78 45.29
C LYS A 46 9.72 24.56 44.46
N ASN A 47 8.51 24.06 44.67
CA ASN A 47 7.99 22.93 43.88
C ASN A 47 7.78 23.34 42.41
N TYR A 48 7.30 24.56 42.17
CA TYR A 48 7.16 25.10 40.83
C TYR A 48 8.50 25.19 40.10
N GLU A 49 9.52 25.78 40.74
CA GLU A 49 10.88 25.88 40.17
C GLU A 49 11.47 24.50 39.83
N LYS A 50 11.22 23.52 40.70
CA LYS A 50 11.65 22.13 40.46
C LYS A 50 10.97 21.54 39.22
N VAL A 51 9.65 21.66 39.12
CA VAL A 51 8.88 21.16 37.97
C VAL A 51 9.28 21.86 36.68
N GLU A 52 9.53 23.17 36.72
CA GLU A 52 10.00 23.93 35.57
C GLU A 52 11.39 23.45 35.09
N THR A 53 12.28 23.13 36.02
CA THR A 53 13.59 22.56 35.71
C THR A 53 13.47 21.17 35.08
N GLU A 54 12.63 20.30 35.64
CA GLU A 54 12.37 18.97 35.09
C GLU A 54 11.77 19.05 33.68
N LEU A 55 10.81 19.95 33.47
CA LEU A 55 10.19 20.19 32.15
C LEU A 55 11.22 20.64 31.11
N ASN A 56 12.12 21.55 31.48
CA ASN A 56 13.18 22.03 30.59
C ASN A 56 14.18 20.91 30.25
N ASN A 57 14.52 20.06 31.21
CA ASN A 57 15.39 18.90 30.96
C ASN A 57 14.73 17.91 29.98
N SER A 58 13.47 17.53 30.22
CA SER A 58 12.73 16.65 29.31
C SER A 58 12.59 17.24 27.90
N LYS A 59 12.42 18.56 27.78
CA LYS A 59 12.40 19.25 26.49
C LYS A 59 13.73 19.10 25.74
N MET A 60 14.86 19.26 26.42
CA MET A 60 16.19 19.07 25.81
C MET A 60 16.41 17.61 25.37
N GLU A 61 16.01 16.64 26.19
CA GLU A 61 16.10 15.22 25.84
C GLU A 61 15.27 14.88 24.60
N LEU A 62 14.04 15.39 24.52
CA LEU A 62 13.18 15.21 23.34
C LEU A 62 13.80 15.83 22.08
N GLN A 63 14.41 17.01 22.20
CA GLN A 63 15.12 17.65 21.08
C GLN A 63 16.32 16.81 20.60
N GLU A 64 17.07 16.22 21.52
CA GLU A 64 18.20 15.35 21.19
C GLU A 64 17.74 14.04 20.53
N ILE A 65 16.65 13.44 21.01
CA ILE A 65 16.04 12.24 20.39
C ILE A 65 15.57 12.57 18.97
N LEU A 66 14.86 13.70 18.78
CA LEU A 66 14.42 14.13 17.45
C LEU A 66 15.59 14.36 16.50
N ARG A 67 16.67 14.98 16.98
CA ARG A 67 17.90 15.20 16.20
C ARG A 67 18.53 13.88 15.74
N ARG A 68 18.62 12.89 16.64
CA ARG A 68 19.14 11.55 16.31
C ARG A 68 18.27 10.84 15.28
N PHE A 69 16.95 10.87 15.47
CA PHE A 69 16.02 10.25 14.54
C PHE A 69 16.10 10.87 13.13
N TYR A 70 16.24 12.19 13.04
CA TYR A 70 16.41 12.87 11.76
C TYR A 70 17.71 12.46 11.06
N ASN A 71 18.81 12.36 11.80
CA ASN A 71 20.10 11.93 11.25
C ASN A 71 20.05 10.48 10.74
N ASP A 72 19.39 9.58 11.46
CA ASP A 72 19.23 8.19 11.05
C ASP A 72 18.38 8.06 9.78
N LEU A 73 17.30 8.84 9.67
CA LEU A 73 16.49 8.90 8.44
C LEU A 73 17.30 9.40 7.24
N GLU A 74 18.07 10.48 7.40
CA GLU A 74 18.89 11.01 6.30
C GLU A 74 20.00 10.02 5.92
N ARG A 75 20.57 9.29 6.89
CA ARG A 75 21.53 8.21 6.63
C ARG A 75 20.89 7.08 5.82
N GLN A 76 19.74 6.55 6.24
CA GLN A 76 19.04 5.47 5.51
C GLN A 76 18.65 5.89 4.09
N LYS A 77 18.21 7.14 3.91
CA LYS A 77 17.91 7.72 2.60
C LYS A 77 19.15 7.75 1.70
N ASN A 78 20.30 8.17 2.24
CA ASN A 78 21.56 8.21 1.49
C ASN A 78 22.06 6.80 1.14
N GLU A 79 21.97 5.84 2.05
CA GLU A 79 22.31 4.43 1.81
C GLU A 79 21.40 3.82 0.73
N THR A 80 20.10 4.08 0.78
CA THR A 80 19.14 3.64 -0.24
C THR A 80 19.44 4.25 -1.60
N LYS A 81 19.75 5.55 -1.66
CA LYS A 81 20.11 6.25 -2.90
C LYS A 81 21.41 5.69 -3.51
N ALA A 82 22.40 5.37 -2.67
CA ALA A 82 23.64 4.74 -3.12
C ALA A 82 23.39 3.33 -3.68
N HIS A 83 22.56 2.54 -3.01
CA HIS A 83 22.20 1.18 -3.45
C HIS A 83 21.44 1.20 -4.79
N VAL A 84 20.46 2.10 -4.94
CA VAL A 84 19.72 2.28 -6.20
C VAL A 84 20.64 2.70 -7.34
N THR A 85 21.61 3.58 -7.07
CA THR A 85 22.57 4.02 -8.08
C THR A 85 23.47 2.87 -8.52
N ARG A 86 24.02 2.10 -7.58
CA ARG A 86 24.83 0.90 -7.88
C ARG A 86 24.06 -0.14 -8.71
N ASN A 87 22.80 -0.38 -8.36
CA ASN A 87 21.96 -1.33 -9.09
C ASN A 87 21.66 -0.87 -10.52
N ARG A 88 21.45 0.43 -10.71
CA ARG A 88 21.25 1.02 -12.04
C ARG A 88 22.51 0.88 -12.90
N ASP A 89 23.69 1.15 -12.35
CA ASP A 89 24.96 1.01 -13.09
C ASP A 89 25.20 -0.45 -13.49
N MET A 90 24.91 -1.38 -12.58
CA MET A 90 24.96 -2.81 -12.88
C MET A 90 23.96 -3.22 -13.97
N MET A 91 22.73 -2.69 -13.94
CA MET A 91 21.73 -2.95 -14.99
C MET A 91 22.19 -2.45 -16.36
N TRP A 92 22.82 -1.27 -16.42
CA TRP A 92 23.40 -0.74 -17.66
C TRP A 92 24.49 -1.66 -18.22
N HIS A 93 25.36 -2.20 -17.37
CA HIS A 93 26.39 -3.16 -17.78
C HIS A 93 25.77 -4.46 -18.31
N ILE A 94 24.76 -5.00 -17.63
CA ILE A 94 24.06 -6.22 -18.07
C ILE A 94 23.37 -5.98 -19.42
N HIS A 95 22.67 -4.87 -19.60
CA HIS A 95 22.07 -4.51 -20.89
C HIS A 95 23.12 -4.43 -21.99
N SER A 96 24.26 -3.76 -21.74
CA SER A 96 25.34 -3.65 -22.74
C SER A 96 25.86 -5.02 -23.18
N LEU A 97 26.01 -5.97 -22.25
CA LEU A 97 26.47 -7.34 -22.57
C LEU A 97 25.42 -8.11 -23.38
N ILE A 98 24.14 -7.97 -23.04
CA ILE A 98 23.04 -8.61 -23.79
C ILE A 98 22.98 -8.07 -25.23
N PHE A 99 23.09 -6.76 -25.42
CA PHE A 99 23.09 -6.15 -26.77
C PHE A 99 24.28 -6.63 -27.61
N LEU A 100 25.46 -6.77 -27.00
CA LEU A 100 26.63 -7.31 -27.70
C LEU A 100 26.39 -8.75 -28.17
N GLY A 101 25.89 -9.63 -27.29
CA GLY A 101 25.62 -11.02 -27.61
C GLY A 101 24.52 -11.21 -28.66
N ILE A 102 23.43 -10.44 -28.60
CA ILE A 102 22.38 -10.48 -29.63
C ILE A 102 22.94 -10.00 -30.98
N GLY A 103 23.80 -8.97 -30.98
CA GLY A 103 24.45 -8.47 -32.19
C GLY A 103 25.29 -9.54 -32.88
N GLU A 104 26.11 -10.27 -32.13
CA GLU A 104 26.96 -11.34 -32.67
C GLU A 104 26.14 -12.48 -33.29
N VAL A 105 25.06 -12.91 -32.62
CA VAL A 105 24.14 -13.94 -33.14
C VAL A 105 23.46 -13.45 -34.43
N PHE A 106 23.02 -12.20 -34.45
CA PHE A 106 22.37 -11.62 -35.64
C PHE A 106 23.32 -11.55 -36.83
N VAL A 107 24.56 -11.07 -36.63
CA VAL A 107 25.59 -11.03 -37.69
C VAL A 107 25.87 -12.44 -38.21
N THR A 108 26.00 -13.42 -37.32
CA THR A 108 26.26 -14.82 -37.70
C THR A 108 25.10 -15.38 -38.54
N PHE A 109 23.85 -15.09 -38.15
CA PHE A 109 22.66 -15.51 -38.89
C PHE A 109 22.58 -14.88 -40.28
N VAL A 110 22.85 -13.57 -40.39
CA VAL A 110 22.87 -12.85 -41.68
C VAL A 110 23.98 -13.38 -42.58
N CYS A 111 25.19 -13.58 -42.07
CA CYS A 111 26.29 -14.18 -42.82
C CYS A 111 25.94 -15.61 -43.29
N GLY A 112 25.36 -16.43 -42.41
CA GLY A 112 24.89 -17.77 -42.76
C GLY A 112 23.84 -17.76 -43.87
N TYR A 113 22.86 -16.85 -43.77
CA TYR A 113 21.83 -16.67 -44.78
C TYR A 113 22.42 -16.26 -46.14
N ILE A 114 23.35 -15.30 -46.17
CA ILE A 114 24.05 -14.86 -47.38
C ILE A 114 24.81 -16.03 -48.02
N CYS A 115 25.54 -16.83 -47.22
CA CYS A 115 26.24 -18.02 -47.70
C CYS A 115 25.29 -19.04 -48.35
N VAL A 116 24.11 -19.27 -47.76
CA VAL A 116 23.08 -20.15 -48.33
C VAL A 116 22.57 -19.62 -49.68
N VAL A 117 22.28 -18.32 -49.78
CA VAL A 117 21.81 -17.69 -51.03
C VAL A 117 22.88 -17.80 -52.13
N ILE A 118 24.15 -17.54 -51.81
CA ILE A 118 25.25 -17.70 -52.76
C ILE A 118 25.34 -19.15 -53.23
N LYS A 119 25.24 -20.12 -52.31
CA LYS A 119 25.30 -21.55 -52.63
C LYS A 119 24.13 -22.00 -53.52
N ILE A 120 22.91 -21.54 -53.24
CA ILE A 120 21.72 -21.81 -54.08
C ILE A 120 21.89 -21.19 -55.47
N ASN A 121 22.41 -19.96 -55.57
CA ASN A 121 22.64 -19.30 -56.85
C ASN A 121 23.76 -19.99 -57.66
N ALA A 122 24.81 -20.46 -57.00
CA ALA A 122 25.84 -21.29 -57.65
C ALA A 122 25.27 -22.63 -58.13
N LEU A 123 24.41 -23.26 -57.33
CA LEU A 123 23.73 -24.50 -57.70
C LEU A 123 22.76 -24.30 -58.87
N LYS A 124 22.01 -23.19 -58.90
CA LYS A 124 21.15 -22.80 -60.02
C LYS A 124 21.92 -22.54 -61.30
N ARG A 125 23.15 -22.00 -61.22
CA ARG A 125 24.04 -21.85 -62.38
C ARG A 125 24.55 -23.21 -62.89
N HIS A 126 24.70 -24.21 -62.01
CA HIS A 126 25.07 -25.57 -62.39
C HIS A 126 23.89 -26.45 -62.87
N LEU A 127 22.67 -26.20 -62.39
CA LEU A 127 21.45 -26.91 -62.80
C LEU A 127 20.63 -26.17 -63.86
N GLY A 128 21.16 -25.07 -64.41
CA GLY A 128 20.54 -24.31 -65.48
C GLY A 128 20.66 -24.97 -66.85
N ASN A 129 20.17 -26.22 -66.98
CA ASN A 129 19.63 -26.69 -68.26
C ASN A 129 18.57 -27.80 -68.11
N ASP A 130 17.77 -27.82 -67.05
CA ASP A 130 16.46 -28.50 -67.13
C ASP A 130 15.44 -27.82 -66.22
N GLY A 131 14.42 -27.27 -66.87
CA GLY A 131 13.33 -26.55 -66.23
C GLY A 131 12.36 -27.49 -65.55
N LEU A 132 12.09 -27.26 -64.27
CA LEU A 132 10.88 -27.75 -63.62
C LEU A 132 10.26 -26.65 -62.77
N SER A 133 9.09 -26.24 -63.25
CA SER A 133 8.12 -25.39 -62.57
C SER A 133 7.66 -26.03 -61.26
N LEU A 134 7.76 -25.30 -60.16
CA LEU A 134 7.08 -25.64 -58.90
C LEU A 134 6.24 -24.44 -58.44
N LYS A 135 4.93 -24.71 -58.29
CA LYS A 135 3.88 -23.79 -57.85
C LYS A 135 4.16 -23.17 -56.47
N PRO A 136 3.71 -21.93 -56.22
CA PRO A 136 3.79 -21.31 -54.91
C PRO A 136 2.69 -21.87 -53.99
N ASN A 137 3.08 -22.42 -52.84
CA ASN A 137 2.16 -22.68 -51.75
C ASN A 137 2.12 -21.44 -50.84
N ASP A 138 0.90 -21.02 -50.52
CA ASP A 138 0.56 -19.96 -49.58
C ASP A 138 1.22 -20.16 -48.22
N MET A 139 2.13 -19.25 -47.84
CA MET A 139 2.54 -19.07 -46.46
C MET A 139 1.64 -18.02 -45.81
N VAL A 140 0.63 -18.54 -45.12
CA VAL A 140 -0.21 -17.82 -44.16
C VAL A 140 0.66 -17.16 -43.09
N THR A 141 0.63 -15.84 -43.06
CA THR A 141 1.15 -14.98 -41.99
C THR A 141 0.38 -15.25 -40.69
N LYS A 142 0.81 -16.21 -39.88
CA LYS A 142 0.36 -16.35 -38.49
C LYS A 142 1.22 -15.44 -37.61
N GLN A 143 0.69 -14.24 -37.38
CA GLN A 143 1.15 -13.32 -36.36
C GLN A 143 1.06 -14.01 -34.99
N ILE A 144 2.19 -14.02 -34.30
CA ILE A 144 2.43 -14.69 -33.03
C ILE A 144 1.78 -13.84 -31.93
N ASN A 145 0.56 -14.18 -31.53
CA ASN A 145 0.05 -13.88 -30.19
C ASN A 145 0.59 -14.96 -29.24
N SER A 146 1.83 -14.80 -28.78
CA SER A 146 2.43 -15.67 -27.77
C SER A 146 2.02 -15.24 -26.37
N TYR A 147 0.75 -15.44 -26.03
CA TYR A 147 0.46 -16.03 -24.73
C TYR A 147 0.30 -17.51 -25.01
N GLN A 148 1.38 -18.26 -24.81
CA GLN A 148 1.32 -19.72 -24.88
C GLN A 148 0.22 -20.17 -23.93
N LYS A 149 -0.87 -20.68 -24.50
CA LYS A 149 -1.78 -21.60 -23.83
C LYS A 149 -0.92 -22.79 -23.42
N VAL A 150 -0.41 -22.78 -22.19
CA VAL A 150 0.38 -23.88 -21.65
C VAL A 150 -0.52 -25.11 -21.70
N LYS A 151 -0.12 -26.06 -22.55
CA LYS A 151 -0.71 -27.38 -22.62
C LYS A 151 -0.48 -28.06 -21.29
N GLY A 152 -1.56 -28.22 -20.54
CA GLY A 152 -1.64 -29.06 -19.37
C GLY A 152 -3.02 -28.88 -18.78
N ALA A 153 -3.97 -29.70 -19.22
CA ALA A 153 -5.24 -29.85 -18.54
C ALA A 153 -5.03 -30.54 -17.18
N GLY A 154 -4.28 -29.90 -16.29
CA GLY A 154 -4.50 -30.05 -14.87
C GLY A 154 -5.77 -29.26 -14.58
N SER A 155 -6.87 -29.95 -14.28
CA SER A 155 -8.03 -29.28 -13.70
C SER A 155 -7.54 -28.40 -12.56
N LEU A 156 -7.86 -27.09 -12.60
CA LEU A 156 -7.63 -26.21 -11.44
C LEU A 156 -8.08 -26.94 -10.18
N THR A 157 -7.25 -26.92 -9.15
CA THR A 157 -7.58 -27.59 -7.89
C THR A 157 -8.76 -26.86 -7.26
N ARG A 158 -9.66 -27.60 -6.60
CA ARG A 158 -10.79 -27.02 -5.86
C ARG A 158 -10.33 -26.38 -4.55
N SER A 159 -9.30 -25.55 -4.63
CA SER A 159 -8.75 -24.75 -3.54
C SER A 159 -8.95 -23.26 -3.80
N LEU A 160 -8.68 -22.47 -2.76
CA LEU A 160 -8.67 -21.03 -2.78
C LEU A 160 -7.22 -20.53 -2.75
N ALA A 161 -6.86 -19.65 -3.68
CA ALA A 161 -5.63 -18.86 -3.57
C ALA A 161 -5.94 -17.45 -3.09
N VAL A 162 -5.17 -16.97 -2.13
CA VAL A 162 -5.15 -15.57 -1.71
C VAL A 162 -3.86 -14.94 -2.23
N ILE A 163 -3.98 -13.99 -3.14
CA ILE A 163 -2.84 -13.31 -3.76
C ILE A 163 -2.62 -11.96 -3.11
N CYS A 164 -1.35 -11.67 -2.83
CA CYS A 164 -0.89 -10.35 -2.45
C CYS A 164 0.35 -9.95 -3.26
N PHE A 165 0.55 -8.65 -3.44
CA PHE A 165 1.72 -8.10 -4.12
C PHE A 165 2.77 -7.54 -3.14
N ASN A 166 2.38 -7.36 -1.87
CA ASN A 166 3.25 -6.85 -0.80
C ASN A 166 3.52 -7.95 0.23
N GLU A 167 4.80 -8.33 0.35
CA GLU A 167 5.27 -9.40 1.23
C GLU A 167 4.96 -9.16 2.71
N THR A 168 5.04 -7.90 3.14
CA THR A 168 4.87 -7.53 4.56
C THR A 168 3.43 -7.73 5.07
N ARG A 169 2.47 -8.02 4.18
CA ARG A 169 1.04 -8.05 4.49
C ARG A 169 0.38 -9.42 4.35
N ILE A 170 1.14 -10.47 4.03
CA ILE A 170 0.62 -11.84 3.95
C ILE A 170 -0.05 -12.26 5.27
N ALA A 171 0.59 -12.01 6.40
CA ALA A 171 0.04 -12.35 7.72
C ALA A 171 -1.29 -11.63 7.98
N PHE A 172 -1.34 -10.33 7.66
CA PHE A 172 -2.56 -9.54 7.76
C PHE A 172 -3.71 -10.09 6.90
N TYR A 173 -3.44 -10.45 5.64
CA TYR A 173 -4.46 -11.03 4.76
C TYR A 173 -4.91 -12.43 5.21
N ARG A 174 -4.01 -13.20 5.82
CA ARG A 174 -4.34 -14.49 6.44
C ARG A 174 -5.31 -14.32 7.60
N ASP A 175 -5.04 -13.39 8.50
CA ASP A 175 -5.94 -13.09 9.61
C ASP A 175 -7.29 -12.57 9.13
N LEU A 176 -7.27 -11.69 8.11
CA LEU A 176 -8.47 -11.10 7.54
C LEU A 176 -9.36 -12.14 6.83
N MET A 177 -8.76 -13.13 6.17
CA MET A 177 -9.48 -14.19 5.46
C MET A 177 -9.82 -15.40 6.33
N GLY A 178 -9.17 -15.60 7.48
CA GLY A 178 -9.31 -16.81 8.30
C GLY A 178 -10.76 -17.18 8.63
N ASP A 179 -11.56 -16.21 9.05
CA ASP A 179 -12.99 -16.41 9.35
C ASP A 179 -13.84 -16.74 8.11
N ILE A 180 -13.41 -16.28 6.94
CA ILE A 180 -14.13 -16.40 5.66
C ILE A 180 -13.83 -17.75 5.02
N THR A 181 -12.59 -18.21 5.14
CA THR A 181 -12.07 -19.41 4.47
C THR A 181 -12.01 -20.63 5.39
N SER A 182 -12.63 -20.56 6.57
CA SER A 182 -12.71 -21.69 7.50
C SER A 182 -13.30 -22.91 6.80
N GLY A 183 -12.56 -24.03 6.81
CA GLY A 183 -12.96 -25.27 6.14
C GLY A 183 -12.64 -25.34 4.64
N MET A 184 -11.89 -24.38 4.08
CA MET A 184 -11.43 -24.40 2.69
C MET A 184 -9.91 -24.55 2.64
N GLU A 185 -9.40 -25.41 1.77
CA GLU A 185 -7.97 -25.47 1.44
C GLU A 185 -7.55 -24.13 0.82
N THR A 186 -6.75 -23.36 1.57
CA THR A 186 -6.40 -21.98 1.22
C THR A 186 -4.90 -21.80 1.16
N GLU A 187 -4.39 -21.43 -0.01
CA GLU A 187 -2.99 -21.12 -0.24
C GLU A 187 -2.79 -19.61 -0.30
N TYR A 188 -1.68 -19.12 0.26
CA TYR A 188 -1.33 -17.70 0.26
C TYR A 188 -0.12 -17.49 -0.64
N HIS A 189 -0.32 -16.72 -1.71
CA HIS A 189 0.66 -16.50 -2.76
C HIS A 189 1.15 -15.06 -2.76
N ARG A 190 2.47 -14.91 -2.84
CA ARG A 190 3.11 -13.63 -3.14
C ARG A 190 3.36 -13.56 -4.64
N VAL A 191 2.89 -12.50 -5.28
CA VAL A 191 3.18 -12.22 -6.69
C VAL A 191 4.00 -10.95 -6.77
N SER A 192 5.26 -11.09 -7.16
CA SER A 192 6.22 -10.00 -7.35
C SER A 192 6.61 -9.78 -8.81
N LYS A 193 6.49 -10.84 -9.63
CA LYS A 193 6.80 -10.87 -11.06
C LYS A 193 5.83 -11.81 -11.79
N LYS A 194 5.80 -11.73 -13.12
CA LYS A 194 4.82 -12.48 -13.94
C LYS A 194 4.95 -13.98 -13.81
N GLU A 195 6.17 -14.48 -13.60
CA GLU A 195 6.47 -15.90 -13.47
C GLU A 195 5.85 -16.50 -12.21
N ASP A 196 5.63 -15.69 -11.17
CA ASP A 196 5.01 -16.14 -9.91
C ASP A 196 3.55 -16.56 -10.15
N ILE A 197 2.88 -15.92 -11.13
CA ILE A 197 1.47 -16.17 -11.48
C ILE A 197 1.30 -17.61 -12.03
N LEU A 198 2.32 -18.15 -12.70
CA LEU A 198 2.27 -19.48 -13.32
C LEU A 198 2.13 -20.62 -12.31
N HIS A 199 2.44 -20.38 -11.04
CA HIS A 199 2.38 -21.37 -9.97
C HIS A 199 1.01 -21.44 -9.28
N ILE A 200 0.07 -20.58 -9.70
CA ILE A 200 -1.24 -20.46 -9.07
C ILE A 200 -2.21 -21.43 -9.75
N ASN A 201 -2.50 -22.54 -9.08
CA ASN A 201 -3.33 -23.63 -9.62
C ASN A 201 -4.73 -23.72 -8.98
N SER A 202 -5.16 -22.71 -8.24
CA SER A 202 -6.46 -22.71 -7.54
C SER A 202 -7.63 -22.30 -8.45
N LYS A 203 -8.78 -22.97 -8.31
CA LYS A 203 -10.02 -22.64 -9.03
C LYS A 203 -10.57 -21.27 -8.65
N ILE A 204 -10.37 -20.85 -7.40
CA ILE A 204 -10.85 -19.57 -6.89
C ILE A 204 -9.66 -18.76 -6.41
N VAL A 205 -9.63 -17.48 -6.78
CA VAL A 205 -8.52 -16.57 -6.47
C VAL A 205 -9.07 -15.26 -5.92
N VAL A 206 -8.64 -14.90 -4.70
CA VAL A 206 -8.91 -13.60 -4.08
C VAL A 206 -7.63 -12.77 -4.16
N ILE A 207 -7.68 -11.65 -4.87
CA ILE A 207 -6.54 -10.78 -5.12
C ILE A 207 -6.66 -9.52 -4.26
N PHE A 208 -5.72 -9.34 -3.35
CA PHE A 208 -5.61 -8.14 -2.54
C PHE A 208 -4.76 -7.08 -3.26
N VAL A 209 -5.34 -5.91 -3.44
CA VAL A 209 -4.73 -4.76 -4.11
C VAL A 209 -4.68 -3.59 -3.14
N GLU A 210 -3.48 -3.15 -2.80
CA GLU A 210 -3.29 -2.02 -1.88
C GLU A 210 -3.51 -0.67 -2.56
N ARG A 211 -4.11 0.26 -1.81
CA ARG A 211 -4.15 1.67 -2.17
C ARG A 211 -2.72 2.19 -2.40
N ASN A 212 -2.57 2.89 -3.52
CA ASN A 212 -1.40 3.69 -3.84
C ASN A 212 -1.82 5.15 -4.07
N ASP A 213 -0.84 6.05 -4.09
CA ASP A 213 -1.05 7.49 -4.26
C ASP A 213 -1.59 7.87 -5.65
N ARG A 214 -1.44 6.98 -6.63
CA ARG A 214 -1.97 7.14 -7.98
C ARG A 214 -3.42 6.65 -8.13
N HIS A 215 -4.01 6.10 -7.07
CA HIS A 215 -5.35 5.51 -7.08
C HIS A 215 -5.57 4.41 -8.13
N ILE A 216 -4.49 3.73 -8.53
CA ILE A 216 -4.53 2.65 -9.52
C ILE A 216 -4.88 1.35 -8.79
N ILE A 217 -5.98 0.72 -9.20
CA ILE A 217 -6.43 -0.55 -8.64
C ILE A 217 -5.79 -1.68 -9.47
N LEU A 218 -6.22 -1.86 -10.71
CA LEU A 218 -5.52 -2.65 -11.72
C LEU A 218 -4.85 -1.68 -12.69
N GLU A 219 -3.62 -1.99 -13.08
CA GLU A 219 -2.91 -1.15 -14.04
C GLU A 219 -3.56 -1.25 -15.43
N SER A 220 -3.71 -0.10 -16.09
CA SER A 220 -4.15 -0.06 -17.49
C SER A 220 -2.99 -0.31 -18.46
N GLU A 221 -3.29 -0.62 -19.73
CA GLU A 221 -2.29 -0.89 -20.78
C GLU A 221 -1.31 0.27 -21.05
N HIS A 222 -1.59 1.46 -20.50
CA HIS A 222 -0.77 2.67 -20.64
C HIS A 222 0.03 3.03 -19.38
N GLU A 223 -0.05 2.21 -18.32
CA GLU A 223 0.66 2.45 -17.06
C GLU A 223 1.92 1.58 -16.95
N ILE A 224 2.92 2.09 -16.21
CA ILE A 224 4.17 1.36 -15.97
C ILE A 224 3.88 0.22 -14.99
N GLY A 225 3.93 -1.01 -15.52
CA GLY A 225 3.63 -2.26 -14.83
C GLY A 225 2.22 -2.74 -15.17
N ASP A 226 2.07 -4.00 -15.54
CA ASP A 226 0.80 -4.66 -15.89
C ASP A 226 0.57 -5.91 -15.04
N LEU A 227 1.25 -6.02 -13.90
CA LEU A 227 1.34 -7.25 -13.14
C LEU A 227 -0.03 -7.68 -12.57
N LYS A 228 -0.80 -6.75 -11.99
CA LYS A 228 -2.09 -7.11 -11.36
C LYS A 228 -3.13 -7.44 -12.41
N VAL A 229 -3.20 -6.64 -13.48
CA VAL A 229 -4.11 -6.93 -14.59
C VAL A 229 -3.73 -8.22 -15.32
N SER A 230 -2.43 -8.50 -15.51
CA SER A 230 -1.95 -9.76 -16.07
C SER A 230 -2.33 -10.96 -15.20
N CYS A 231 -2.24 -10.82 -13.88
CA CYS A 231 -2.65 -11.84 -12.93
C CYS A 231 -4.14 -12.16 -13.06
N VAL A 232 -5.01 -11.13 -13.09
CA VAL A 232 -6.45 -11.31 -13.30
C VAL A 232 -6.73 -12.02 -14.63
N ARG A 233 -6.14 -11.53 -15.73
CA ARG A 233 -6.33 -12.09 -17.07
C ARG A 233 -5.87 -13.55 -17.16
N TYR A 234 -4.72 -13.87 -16.59
CA TYR A 234 -4.17 -15.23 -16.60
C TYR A 234 -5.10 -16.22 -15.89
N ILE A 235 -5.58 -15.89 -14.69
CA ILE A 235 -6.47 -16.78 -13.93
C ILE A 235 -7.79 -16.99 -14.69
N GLN A 236 -8.39 -15.92 -15.22
CA GLN A 236 -9.63 -16.01 -16.00
C GLN A 236 -9.46 -16.83 -17.29
N GLN A 237 -8.33 -16.68 -18.00
CA GLN A 237 -8.02 -17.46 -19.20
C GLN A 237 -7.88 -18.97 -18.91
N ASN A 238 -7.44 -19.33 -17.70
CA ASN A 238 -7.37 -20.71 -17.24
C ASN A 238 -8.70 -21.23 -16.67
N GLY A 239 -9.77 -20.44 -16.72
CA GLY A 239 -11.10 -20.83 -16.23
C GLY A 239 -11.30 -20.68 -14.72
N GLY A 240 -10.40 -19.96 -14.03
CA GLY A 240 -10.53 -19.66 -12.61
C GLY A 240 -11.47 -18.49 -12.32
N HIS A 241 -12.01 -18.45 -11.11
CA HIS A 241 -12.83 -17.35 -10.61
C HIS A 241 -11.99 -16.34 -9.86
N VAL A 242 -12.07 -15.07 -10.25
CA VAL A 242 -11.30 -13.98 -9.63
C VAL A 242 -12.22 -13.09 -8.81
N ILE A 243 -11.80 -12.78 -7.59
CA ILE A 243 -12.36 -11.75 -6.73
C ILE A 243 -11.25 -10.75 -6.42
N VAL A 244 -11.48 -9.46 -6.64
CA VAL A 244 -10.50 -8.40 -6.35
C VAL A 244 -10.95 -7.61 -5.13
N VAL A 245 -10.06 -7.43 -4.17
CA VAL A 245 -10.28 -6.65 -2.94
C VAL A 245 -9.32 -5.48 -2.92
N TYR A 246 -9.85 -4.25 -3.03
CA TYR A 246 -9.08 -3.03 -2.92
C TYR A 246 -8.98 -2.57 -1.46
N CYS A 247 -7.76 -2.46 -0.93
CA CYS A 247 -7.50 -2.18 0.48
C CYS A 247 -7.02 -0.75 0.75
N GLY A 248 -7.33 -0.23 1.94
CA GLY A 248 -6.89 1.09 2.38
C GLY A 248 -7.77 2.24 1.89
N HIS A 249 -8.98 1.95 1.40
CA HIS A 249 -9.93 2.96 0.93
C HIS A 249 -10.84 3.40 2.08
N LYS A 250 -10.53 4.54 2.71
CA LYS A 250 -11.17 5.03 3.95
C LYS A 250 -12.69 5.15 3.85
N GLU A 251 -13.18 5.57 2.69
CA GLU A 251 -14.60 5.72 2.40
C GLU A 251 -15.35 4.38 2.42
N SER A 252 -14.61 3.25 2.50
CA SER A 252 -15.20 1.91 2.61
C SER A 252 -15.73 1.56 4.01
N ASP A 253 -15.41 2.33 5.05
CA ASP A 253 -15.88 2.02 6.42
C ASP A 253 -17.40 2.20 6.58
N ASN A 254 -18.02 3.10 5.80
CA ASN A 254 -19.42 3.52 5.97
C ASN A 254 -20.28 3.23 4.73
N MET A 255 -20.14 2.05 4.15
CA MET A 255 -20.80 1.69 2.88
C MET A 255 -22.15 0.98 3.03
N GLY A 256 -22.60 0.71 4.27
CA GLY A 256 -23.80 -0.09 4.53
C GLY A 256 -23.69 -1.47 3.87
N ASP A 257 -24.65 -1.78 2.98
CA ASP A 257 -24.74 -3.07 2.28
C ASP A 257 -23.96 -3.14 0.97
N LEU A 258 -23.26 -2.06 0.58
CA LEU A 258 -22.49 -2.04 -0.66
C LEU A 258 -21.18 -2.83 -0.52
N LEU A 259 -20.80 -3.55 -1.58
CA LEU A 259 -19.54 -4.30 -1.63
C LEU A 259 -18.33 -3.42 -1.94
N CYS A 260 -18.56 -2.34 -2.69
CA CYS A 260 -17.54 -1.41 -3.18
C CYS A 260 -18.03 0.03 -3.01
N SER A 261 -17.12 0.94 -2.69
CA SER A 261 -17.45 2.36 -2.48
C SER A 261 -17.92 2.99 -3.79
N PRO A 262 -19.04 3.72 -3.80
CA PRO A 262 -19.48 4.52 -4.94
C PRO A 262 -18.45 5.58 -5.38
N SER A 263 -17.56 6.01 -4.47
CA SER A 263 -16.51 6.98 -4.78
C SER A 263 -15.39 6.44 -5.69
N LEU A 264 -15.30 5.12 -5.87
CA LEU A 264 -14.30 4.46 -6.73
C LEU A 264 -14.73 4.44 -8.20
N THR A 265 -14.90 5.62 -8.78
CA THR A 265 -15.29 5.80 -10.20
C THR A 265 -14.27 5.24 -11.19
N SER A 266 -13.02 5.05 -10.77
CA SER A 266 -11.97 4.41 -11.57
C SER A 266 -12.29 2.96 -11.91
N ALA A 267 -13.03 2.25 -11.05
CA ALA A 267 -13.47 0.88 -11.31
C ALA A 267 -14.43 0.78 -12.52
N ASP A 268 -15.24 1.82 -12.75
CA ASP A 268 -16.22 1.85 -13.85
C ASP A 268 -15.56 2.13 -15.22
N ARG A 269 -14.37 2.75 -15.21
CA ARG A 269 -13.60 3.09 -16.42
C ARG A 269 -12.70 1.96 -16.89
N HIS A 270 -12.32 1.05 -16.00
CA HIS A 270 -11.41 -0.06 -16.30
C HIS A 270 -12.20 -1.31 -16.66
N ARG A 271 -11.95 -1.87 -17.86
CA ARG A 271 -12.74 -2.97 -18.42
C ARG A 271 -12.86 -4.18 -17.49
N GLU A 272 -11.74 -4.66 -16.96
CA GLU A 272 -11.67 -5.82 -16.06
C GLU A 272 -12.35 -5.55 -14.72
N LEU A 273 -12.12 -4.38 -14.11
CA LEU A 273 -12.76 -4.03 -12.84
C LEU A 273 -14.27 -3.84 -13.00
N ARG A 274 -14.72 -3.26 -14.12
CA ARG A 274 -16.13 -3.13 -14.42
C ARG A 274 -16.80 -4.49 -14.53
N ALA A 275 -16.22 -5.41 -15.29
CA ALA A 275 -16.73 -6.79 -15.40
C ALA A 275 -16.77 -7.48 -14.02
N LEU A 276 -15.70 -7.34 -13.23
CA LEU A 276 -15.68 -7.88 -11.87
C LEU A 276 -16.71 -7.22 -10.97
N LYS A 277 -16.95 -5.91 -11.08
CA LYS A 277 -17.95 -5.19 -10.29
C LYS A 277 -19.37 -5.62 -10.66
N ASP A 278 -19.67 -5.75 -11.94
CA ASP A 278 -20.95 -6.22 -12.46
C ASP A 278 -21.25 -7.65 -11.98
N ASP A 279 -20.22 -8.50 -11.92
CA ASP A 279 -20.33 -9.85 -11.37
C ASP A 279 -20.31 -9.89 -9.83
N SER A 280 -20.24 -8.76 -9.14
CA SER A 280 -20.08 -8.65 -7.67
C SER A 280 -18.79 -9.34 -7.16
N CYS A 281 -17.74 -9.39 -7.97
CA CYS A 281 -16.40 -9.88 -7.69
C CYS A 281 -15.41 -8.77 -7.30
N PHE A 282 -15.84 -7.52 -7.20
CA PHE A 282 -15.00 -6.40 -6.78
C PHE A 282 -15.47 -5.82 -5.44
N LEU A 283 -14.56 -5.77 -4.47
CA LEU A 283 -14.80 -5.25 -3.13
C LEU A 283 -13.81 -4.13 -2.81
N SER A 284 -14.23 -3.17 -1.99
CA SER A 284 -13.32 -2.18 -1.39
C SER A 284 -13.40 -2.21 0.14
N ILE A 285 -12.26 -2.14 0.80
CA ILE A 285 -12.14 -2.13 2.26
C ILE A 285 -11.15 -1.06 2.71
N HIS A 286 -11.31 -0.56 3.93
CA HIS A 286 -10.27 0.24 4.58
C HIS A 286 -9.31 -0.66 5.34
N LYS A 287 -9.79 -1.28 6.44
CA LYS A 287 -8.99 -2.16 7.31
C LYS A 287 -9.58 -3.56 7.46
N THR A 288 -10.90 -3.68 7.49
CA THR A 288 -11.59 -4.95 7.69
C THR A 288 -12.75 -5.09 6.73
N PHE A 289 -13.21 -6.32 6.52
CA PHE A 289 -14.46 -6.57 5.82
C PHE A 289 -15.66 -6.21 6.70
N SER A 290 -16.65 -5.54 6.12
CA SER A 290 -17.97 -5.39 6.74
C SER A 290 -18.67 -6.75 6.85
N GLN A 291 -19.69 -6.87 7.71
CA GLN A 291 -20.43 -8.12 7.83
C GLN A 291 -21.09 -8.52 6.50
N THR A 292 -21.62 -7.55 5.75
CA THR A 292 -22.20 -7.79 4.43
C THR A 292 -21.17 -8.34 3.45
N GLN A 293 -19.95 -7.78 3.43
CA GLN A 293 -18.85 -8.29 2.60
C GLN A 293 -18.40 -9.70 3.01
N LYS A 294 -18.29 -9.97 4.32
CA LYS A 294 -17.97 -11.31 4.83
C LYS A 294 -19.01 -12.34 4.38
N ASN A 295 -20.29 -12.03 4.53
CA ASN A 295 -21.39 -12.91 4.14
C ASN A 295 -21.42 -13.15 2.62
N HIS A 296 -21.18 -12.11 1.84
CA HIS A 296 -21.06 -12.19 0.38
C HIS A 296 -19.92 -13.11 -0.04
N LEU A 297 -18.72 -12.89 0.50
CA LEU A 297 -17.56 -13.73 0.20
C LEU A 297 -17.80 -15.19 0.58
N LYS A 298 -18.30 -15.48 1.79
CA LYS A 298 -18.63 -16.85 2.21
C LYS A 298 -19.59 -17.55 1.25
N THR A 299 -20.69 -16.88 0.89
CA THR A 299 -21.70 -17.41 -0.04
C THR A 299 -21.09 -17.68 -1.41
N LYS A 300 -20.28 -16.75 -1.91
CA LYS A 300 -19.72 -16.80 -3.25
C LYS A 300 -18.62 -17.84 -3.40
N LEU A 301 -17.71 -17.91 -2.42
CA LEU A 301 -16.68 -18.94 -2.35
C LEU A 301 -17.30 -20.34 -2.29
N LYS A 302 -18.32 -20.54 -1.43
CA LYS A 302 -19.05 -21.80 -1.35
C LYS A 302 -19.69 -22.19 -2.69
N LYS A 303 -20.37 -21.24 -3.36
CA LYS A 303 -20.96 -21.48 -4.69
C LYS A 303 -19.93 -21.95 -5.71
N TYR A 304 -18.73 -21.38 -5.71
CA TYR A 304 -17.67 -21.76 -6.66
C TYR A 304 -17.06 -23.14 -6.35
N ILE A 305 -16.93 -23.50 -5.07
CA ILE A 305 -16.50 -24.84 -4.66
C ILE A 305 -17.55 -25.88 -5.06
N ASP A 306 -18.83 -25.59 -4.83
CA ASP A 306 -19.95 -26.50 -5.10
C ASP A 306 -20.29 -26.60 -6.60
N SER A 307 -19.87 -25.61 -7.42
CA SER A 307 -20.01 -25.68 -8.88
C SER A 307 -19.16 -26.82 -9.44
N LYS A 308 -19.84 -27.88 -9.91
CA LYS A 308 -19.20 -29.09 -10.42
C LYS A 308 -18.35 -28.80 -11.64
#